data_AF-A0AA38H5V6-F1
#
_entry.id   AF-A0AA38H5V6-F1
#
_cell.length_a   1.000
_cell.length_b   1.000
_cell.length_c   1.000
_cell.angle_alpha   90.00
_cell.angle_beta   90.00
_cell.angle_gamma   90.00
#
_symmetry.space_group_name_H-M   'P 1'
#
loop_
_entity.id
_entity.type
_entity.pdbx_description
1 polymer ?
#
loop_
_entity_poly.entity_id
_entity_poly.type
_entity_poly.pdbx_seq_one_letter_code
_entity_poly.pdbx_strand_id
1 'polypeptide(L)'
;MASTSKAAIPAVRTTLSSKAVAIPARRTFAASIRSFAEGDAAESSTARSTAPRGAAEVGESTEDAWKRNMEEVREWRRRRDVQRSKLPLFLPPSATAPNAPSPLRLSLSTLLASGAALGHASSALHPAYLPYTYGTRSGLSIIDLDQTLPILRRTAALVRDLVKEDGVVMIVGSRAGHGKLLKRARERMGDSAYVVEEWMPGTLTNSVTFFGVAPMQNQAHLPDLAIFLNPSENLGAIRECTAKNIPTIGIVDSDTDPRIVTYPIPANMESIRTAELILSTLSIAGEEGRRLRRQARIARTGGQSRR
;
A
#
# COMPACT_ATOMS: atom_id res chain seq x y z
N MET A 1 54.35 61.19 0.55
CA MET A 1 54.72 60.64 -0.78
C MET A 1 54.56 59.12 -0.72
N ALA A 2 54.04 58.56 -1.81
CA ALA A 2 53.50 57.21 -2.01
C ALA A 2 54.46 56.05 -1.61
N SER A 3 54.11 54.77 -1.52
CA SER A 3 53.02 54.00 -2.13
C SER A 3 52.98 52.62 -1.46
N THR A 4 51.79 52.06 -1.21
CA THR A 4 51.56 50.69 -0.73
C THR A 4 51.53 49.72 -1.92
N SER A 5 52.29 48.63 -1.85
CA SER A 5 52.38 47.62 -2.93
C SER A 5 51.16 46.72 -2.94
N LYS A 6 50.38 46.79 -4.03
CA LYS A 6 49.27 45.89 -4.35
C LYS A 6 49.72 44.95 -5.48
N ALA A 7 49.88 43.67 -5.18
CA ALA A 7 50.25 42.65 -6.17
C ALA A 7 49.08 42.39 -7.13
N ALA A 8 49.33 42.58 -8.43
CA ALA A 8 48.39 42.31 -9.52
C ALA A 8 48.80 41.05 -10.29
N ILE A 9 47.82 40.20 -10.55
CA ILE A 9 47.91 38.95 -11.31
C ILE A 9 47.96 39.29 -12.82
N PRO A 10 48.89 38.73 -13.62
CA PRO A 10 48.92 38.96 -15.06
C PRO A 10 47.94 38.02 -15.79
N ALA A 11 47.15 38.60 -16.70
CA ALA A 11 46.25 37.89 -17.61
C ALA A 11 47.03 37.27 -18.77
N VAL A 12 46.93 35.95 -18.95
CA VAL A 12 47.44 35.24 -20.13
C VAL A 12 46.27 34.92 -21.06
N ARG A 13 46.28 35.53 -22.25
CA ARG A 13 45.45 35.14 -23.40
C ARG A 13 45.92 33.78 -23.91
N THR A 14 45.03 32.79 -23.94
CA THR A 14 45.24 31.54 -24.71
C THR A 14 44.17 31.39 -25.77
N THR A 15 44.62 31.35 -27.01
CA THR A 15 43.86 31.09 -28.23
C THR A 15 43.37 29.64 -28.27
N LEU A 16 42.07 29.42 -28.48
CA LEU A 16 41.51 28.09 -28.71
C LEU A 16 41.78 27.68 -30.17
N SER A 17 42.66 26.70 -30.36
CA SER A 17 42.85 25.99 -31.63
C SER A 17 41.94 24.76 -31.66
N SER A 18 41.14 24.64 -32.72
CA SER A 18 40.25 23.51 -32.98
C SER A 18 41.04 22.28 -33.43
N LYS A 19 40.95 21.18 -32.67
CA LYS A 19 41.23 19.83 -33.17
C LYS A 19 40.12 18.89 -32.73
N ALA A 20 39.39 18.37 -33.71
CA ALA A 20 38.38 17.34 -33.54
C ALA A 20 39.04 16.00 -33.17
N VAL A 21 38.52 15.33 -32.13
CA VAL A 21 38.89 13.97 -31.75
C VAL A 21 37.72 13.05 -32.13
N ALA A 22 38.01 12.07 -32.98
CA ALA A 22 37.04 11.08 -33.46
C ALA A 22 36.75 10.02 -32.39
N ILE A 23 35.46 9.69 -32.20
CA ILE A 23 34.99 8.65 -31.29
C ILE A 23 34.79 7.35 -32.09
N PRO A 24 35.34 6.19 -31.66
CA PRO A 24 35.24 4.95 -32.41
C PRO A 24 33.84 4.32 -32.31
N ALA A 25 33.40 3.73 -33.42
CA ALA A 25 32.12 3.08 -33.60
C ALA A 25 31.95 1.85 -32.69
N ARG A 26 30.85 1.81 -31.92
CA ARG A 26 30.46 0.65 -31.12
C ARG A 26 29.98 -0.49 -32.03
N ARG A 27 30.66 -1.63 -31.91
CA ARG A 27 30.27 -2.93 -32.47
C ARG A 27 28.87 -3.35 -32.02
N THR A 28 28.15 -3.92 -32.97
CA THR A 28 26.79 -4.46 -32.90
C THR A 28 26.69 -5.68 -31.99
N PHE A 29 25.96 -5.55 -30.87
CA PHE A 29 25.37 -6.69 -30.17
C PHE A 29 23.95 -6.90 -30.72
N ALA A 30 23.84 -7.48 -31.92
CA ALA A 30 22.56 -7.71 -32.60
C ALA A 30 22.16 -9.20 -32.69
N ALA A 31 22.84 -10.11 -31.99
CA ALA A 31 22.73 -11.54 -32.29
C ALA A 31 21.96 -12.41 -31.26
N SER A 32 21.40 -11.85 -30.17
CA SER A 32 20.75 -12.70 -29.14
C SER A 32 19.29 -12.34 -28.81
N ILE A 33 18.62 -11.55 -29.65
CA ILE A 33 17.19 -11.25 -29.51
C ILE A 33 16.46 -11.76 -30.76
N ARG A 34 16.51 -13.07 -31.01
CA ARG A 34 15.77 -13.68 -32.14
C ARG A 34 14.91 -14.89 -31.78
N SER A 35 14.74 -15.24 -30.51
CA SER A 35 13.95 -16.42 -30.12
C SER A 35 12.67 -16.15 -29.33
N PHE A 36 12.22 -14.89 -29.22
CA PHE A 36 11.00 -14.54 -28.48
C PHE A 36 9.95 -13.77 -29.30
N ALA A 37 10.15 -13.65 -30.62
CA ALA A 37 9.32 -12.86 -31.52
C ALA A 37 8.52 -13.71 -32.51
N GLU A 38 8.05 -14.89 -32.10
CA GLU A 38 7.16 -15.75 -32.92
C GLU A 38 5.78 -15.97 -32.31
N GLY A 39 5.41 -15.25 -31.24
CA GLY A 39 4.05 -15.26 -30.69
C GLY A 39 3.41 -13.89 -30.81
N ASP A 40 2.31 -13.82 -31.58
CA ASP A 40 1.40 -12.67 -31.74
C ASP A 40 1.95 -11.45 -32.50
N ALA A 41 2.20 -11.66 -33.80
CA ALA A 41 2.06 -10.59 -34.78
C ALA A 41 0.56 -10.25 -34.98
N ALA A 42 -0.05 -9.58 -34.00
CA ALA A 42 -1.30 -8.88 -34.21
C ALA A 42 -0.99 -7.58 -34.97
N GLU A 43 -1.59 -7.45 -36.15
CA GLU A 43 -1.47 -6.30 -37.07
C GLU A 43 -1.69 -4.96 -36.35
N SER A 44 -0.62 -4.31 -35.89
CA SER A 44 -0.69 -2.92 -35.44
C SER A 44 -0.56 -2.03 -36.66
N SER A 45 -1.70 -1.57 -37.18
CA SER A 45 -1.72 -0.51 -38.19
C SER A 45 -0.99 0.73 -37.64
N THR A 46 0.14 1.08 -38.24
CA THR A 46 0.88 2.31 -37.96
C THR A 46 0.14 3.50 -38.57
N ALA A 47 -1.03 3.83 -38.03
CA ALA A 47 -1.67 5.12 -38.29
C ALA A 47 -0.86 6.20 -37.54
N ARG A 48 -0.12 7.03 -38.29
CA ARG A 48 0.49 8.26 -37.73
C ARG A 48 -0.61 9.09 -37.08
N SER A 49 -0.51 9.37 -35.78
CA SER A 49 -1.51 10.18 -35.09
C SER A 49 -1.50 11.61 -35.66
N THR A 50 -2.51 11.98 -36.44
CA THR A 50 -2.76 13.38 -36.81
C THR A 50 -3.22 14.13 -35.56
N ALA A 51 -2.60 15.27 -35.27
CA ALA A 51 -3.04 16.14 -34.18
C ALA A 51 -4.46 16.69 -34.46
N PRO A 52 -5.29 16.90 -33.42
CA PRO A 52 -6.63 17.44 -33.59
C PRO A 52 -6.58 18.85 -34.22
N ARG A 53 -7.53 19.14 -35.12
CA ARG A 53 -7.49 20.35 -35.97
C ARG A 53 -8.00 21.61 -35.24
N GLY A 54 -8.79 21.47 -34.18
CA GLY A 54 -9.14 22.55 -33.25
C GLY A 54 -9.96 23.71 -33.83
N ALA A 55 -10.59 23.55 -34.99
CA ALA A 55 -11.35 24.61 -35.66
C ALA A 55 -12.87 24.48 -35.44
N ALA A 56 -13.57 25.62 -35.35
CA ALA A 56 -15.02 25.69 -35.37
C ALA A 56 -15.53 25.47 -36.81
N GLU A 57 -16.57 24.67 -36.98
CA GLU A 57 -17.19 24.49 -38.29
C GLU A 57 -18.16 25.64 -38.60
N VAL A 58 -18.38 25.90 -39.89
CA VAL A 58 -19.21 27.03 -40.34
C VAL A 58 -20.67 26.78 -39.93
N GLY A 59 -21.15 27.54 -38.95
CA GLY A 59 -22.53 27.44 -38.43
C GLY A 59 -22.68 26.77 -37.07
N GLU A 60 -21.60 26.25 -36.46
CA GLU A 60 -21.63 25.71 -35.10
C GLU A 60 -21.60 26.82 -34.03
N SER A 61 -22.33 26.62 -32.93
CA SER A 61 -22.17 27.42 -31.72
C SER A 61 -20.77 27.22 -31.13
N THR A 62 -20.20 28.27 -30.55
CA THR A 62 -18.87 28.23 -29.91
C THR A 62 -18.78 27.17 -28.81
N GLU A 63 -19.88 26.91 -28.10
CA GLU A 63 -19.96 25.88 -27.05
C GLU A 63 -19.93 24.46 -27.61
N ASP A 64 -20.57 24.23 -28.76
CA ASP A 64 -20.65 22.91 -29.38
C ASP A 64 -19.35 22.56 -30.10
N ALA A 65 -18.72 23.55 -30.74
CA ALA A 65 -17.37 23.43 -31.27
C ALA A 65 -16.34 23.14 -30.14
N TRP A 66 -16.49 23.76 -28.97
CA TRP A 66 -15.63 23.48 -27.82
C TRP A 66 -15.78 22.04 -27.31
N LYS A 67 -17.02 21.55 -27.18
CA LYS A 67 -17.29 20.16 -26.76
C LYS A 67 -16.70 19.15 -27.74
N ARG A 68 -16.94 19.32 -29.04
CA ARG A 68 -16.39 18.46 -30.11
C ARG A 68 -14.86 18.46 -30.10
N ASN A 69 -14.23 19.64 -30.05
CA ASN A 69 -12.77 19.75 -29.97
C ASN A 69 -12.21 19.12 -28.69
N MET A 70 -12.91 19.24 -27.55
CA MET A 70 -12.52 18.55 -26.32
C MET A 70 -12.65 17.04 -26.41
N GLU A 71 -13.68 16.53 -27.07
CA GLU A 71 -13.83 15.10 -27.34
C GLU A 71 -12.73 14.59 -28.27
N GLU A 72 -12.41 15.31 -29.34
CA GLU A 72 -11.33 14.98 -30.27
C GLU A 72 -9.97 14.95 -29.54
N VAL A 73 -9.70 15.93 -28.67
CA VAL A 73 -8.50 15.95 -27.82
C VAL A 73 -8.49 14.77 -26.84
N ARG A 74 -9.64 14.39 -26.25
CA ARG A 74 -9.74 13.22 -25.36
C ARG A 74 -9.47 11.93 -26.12
N GLU A 75 -10.00 11.77 -27.33
CA GLU A 75 -9.74 10.62 -28.18
C GLU A 75 -8.28 10.54 -28.63
N TRP A 76 -7.72 11.67 -29.05
CA TRP A 76 -6.32 11.75 -29.43
C TRP A 76 -5.40 11.41 -28.25
N ARG A 77 -5.70 11.87 -27.03
CA ARG A 77 -4.98 11.46 -25.81
C ARG A 77 -5.12 9.96 -25.55
N ARG A 78 -6.34 9.40 -25.64
CA ARG A 78 -6.58 7.96 -25.51
C ARG A 78 -5.75 7.12 -26.50
N ARG A 79 -5.69 7.53 -27.77
CA ARG A 79 -4.88 6.85 -28.80
C ARG A 79 -3.37 6.95 -28.51
N ARG A 80 -2.91 8.09 -27.96
CA ARG A 80 -1.50 8.32 -27.63
C ARG A 80 -1.01 7.52 -26.43
N ASP A 81 -1.86 7.29 -25.43
CA ASP A 81 -1.51 6.47 -24.27
C ASP A 81 -1.26 5.00 -24.64
N VAL A 82 -1.83 4.50 -25.74
CA VAL A 82 -1.56 3.16 -26.28
C VAL A 82 -0.14 3.03 -26.87
N GLN A 83 0.43 4.13 -27.37
CA GLN A 83 1.78 4.16 -27.98
C GLN A 83 2.91 4.40 -26.98
N ARG A 84 2.62 4.73 -25.71
CA ARG A 84 3.67 4.82 -24.69
C ARG A 84 4.24 3.42 -24.46
N SER A 85 5.57 3.32 -24.47
CA SER A 85 6.26 2.12 -24.00
C SER A 85 5.72 1.76 -22.61
N LYS A 86 5.09 0.59 -22.48
CA LYS A 86 4.70 0.00 -21.19
C LYS A 86 5.96 -0.39 -20.42
N LEU A 87 6.78 0.57 -20.01
CA LEU A 87 7.89 0.33 -19.10
C LEU A 87 7.32 0.26 -17.68
N PRO A 88 7.29 -0.91 -17.03
CA PRO A 88 6.79 -1.04 -15.68
C PRO A 88 7.92 -0.72 -14.71
N LEU A 89 8.32 0.55 -14.60
CA LEU A 89 9.45 0.94 -13.73
C LEU A 89 9.19 2.19 -12.91
N PHE A 90 7.97 2.71 -12.92
CA PHE A 90 7.54 3.78 -12.04
C PHE A 90 6.34 3.32 -11.23
N LEU A 91 6.48 3.25 -9.90
CA LEU A 91 5.34 3.26 -8.99
C LEU A 91 5.00 4.73 -8.69
N PRO A 92 3.92 5.30 -9.25
CA PRO A 92 3.47 6.62 -8.85
C PRO A 92 3.12 6.62 -7.35
N PRO A 93 3.44 7.68 -6.61
CA PRO A 93 3.04 7.79 -5.19
C PRO A 93 1.52 7.83 -5.00
N SER A 94 0.77 8.15 -6.07
CA SER A 94 -0.70 8.20 -6.13
C SER A 94 -1.32 6.99 -6.83
N ALA A 95 -0.51 6.12 -7.46
CA ALA A 95 -1.04 4.86 -7.97
C ALA A 95 -1.48 4.08 -6.75
N THR A 96 -2.80 3.91 -6.66
CA THR A 96 -3.44 2.92 -5.81
C THR A 96 -2.57 1.69 -5.84
N ALA A 97 -2.12 1.20 -4.68
CA ALA A 97 -1.27 0.03 -4.62
C ALA A 97 -1.82 -1.01 -5.61
N PRO A 98 -1.00 -1.54 -6.54
CA PRO A 98 -1.47 -2.57 -7.45
C PRO A 98 -2.20 -3.60 -6.60
N ASN A 99 -3.42 -4.01 -6.99
CA ASN A 99 -4.31 -4.92 -6.26
C ASN A 99 -3.49 -5.75 -5.27
N ALA A 100 -3.61 -5.45 -3.97
CA ALA A 100 -2.61 -5.95 -3.04
C ALA A 100 -2.47 -7.47 -3.20
N PRO A 101 -1.23 -7.98 -3.14
CA PRO A 101 -1.01 -9.38 -3.39
C PRO A 101 -1.85 -10.20 -2.41
N SER A 102 -2.43 -11.29 -2.90
CA SER A 102 -3.01 -12.28 -2.00
C SER A 102 -1.97 -12.67 -0.94
N PRO A 103 -2.37 -13.05 0.28
CA PRO A 103 -1.43 -13.39 1.35
C PRO A 103 -0.34 -14.39 0.94
N LEU A 104 -0.69 -15.31 0.02
CA LEU A 104 0.22 -16.30 -0.55
C LEU A 104 1.24 -15.72 -1.56
N ARG A 105 0.89 -14.65 -2.28
CA ARG A 105 1.76 -13.98 -3.24
C ARG A 105 2.67 -12.92 -2.62
N LEU A 106 2.48 -12.61 -1.34
CA LEU A 106 3.33 -11.65 -0.64
C LEU A 106 4.78 -12.17 -0.57
N SER A 107 5.72 -11.34 -1.01
CA SER A 107 7.16 -11.62 -1.01
C SER A 107 7.94 -10.67 -0.09
N LEU A 108 9.15 -11.07 0.33
CA LEU A 108 10.08 -10.19 1.05
C LEU A 108 10.40 -8.92 0.27
N SER A 109 10.53 -9.01 -1.06
CA SER A 109 10.79 -7.86 -1.91
C SER A 109 9.66 -6.83 -1.88
N THR A 110 8.41 -7.27 -1.71
CA THR A 110 7.25 -6.38 -1.61
C THR A 110 7.23 -5.67 -0.26
N LEU A 111 7.53 -6.37 0.83
CA LEU A 111 7.67 -5.79 2.18
C LEU A 111 8.84 -4.80 2.25
N LEU A 112 9.97 -5.13 1.62
CA LEU A 112 11.11 -4.23 1.52
C LEU A 112 10.75 -2.97 0.72
N ALA A 113 10.05 -3.13 -0.41
CA ALA A 113 9.61 -2.04 -1.27
C ALA A 113 8.58 -1.10 -0.61
N SER A 114 7.76 -1.60 0.32
CA SER A 114 6.84 -0.76 1.09
C SER A 114 7.54 0.06 2.18
N GLY A 115 8.78 -0.31 2.52
CA GLY A 115 9.56 0.28 3.62
C GLY A 115 9.29 -0.38 4.97
N ALA A 116 8.80 -1.63 4.99
CA ALA A 116 8.46 -2.33 6.23
C ALA A 116 9.67 -2.65 7.13
N ALA A 117 10.87 -2.74 6.56
CA ALA A 117 12.11 -3.07 7.29
C ALA A 117 12.71 -1.89 8.08
N LEU A 118 12.23 -0.67 7.85
CA LEU A 118 12.81 0.54 8.44
C LEU A 118 12.20 0.79 9.82
N GLY A 119 12.95 0.50 10.88
CA GLY A 119 12.57 0.88 12.25
C GLY A 119 13.08 2.28 12.64
N HIS A 120 12.93 2.60 13.92
CA HIS A 120 13.39 3.82 14.57
C HIS A 120 14.91 3.80 14.82
N ALA A 121 15.41 4.91 15.37
CA ALA A 121 16.81 5.04 15.75
C ALA A 121 17.24 3.92 16.72
N SER A 122 18.48 3.43 16.58
CA SER A 122 18.99 2.34 17.43
C SER A 122 19.01 2.69 18.93
N SER A 123 19.02 3.99 19.28
CA SER A 123 18.89 4.48 20.65
C SER A 123 17.46 4.40 21.22
N ALA A 124 16.44 4.40 20.36
CA ALA A 124 15.03 4.29 20.74
C ALA A 124 14.52 2.84 20.72
N LEU A 125 15.39 1.88 20.42
CA LEU A 125 15.05 0.46 20.34
C LEU A 125 14.59 -0.08 21.71
N HIS A 126 13.39 -0.65 21.74
CA HIS A 126 12.88 -1.30 22.94
C HIS A 126 13.55 -2.67 23.15
N PRO A 127 14.07 -3.00 24.36
CA PRO A 127 14.78 -4.26 24.59
C PRO A 127 13.95 -5.52 24.30
N ALA A 128 12.63 -5.48 24.54
CA ALA A 128 11.77 -6.62 24.23
C ALA A 128 11.55 -6.83 22.71
N TYR A 129 11.91 -5.86 21.86
CA TYR A 129 11.82 -5.96 20.41
C TYR A 129 13.08 -6.57 19.76
N LEU A 130 14.15 -6.78 20.53
CA LEU A 130 15.41 -7.37 20.02
C LEU A 130 15.23 -8.64 19.18
N PRO A 131 14.32 -9.59 19.51
CA PRO A 131 14.13 -10.79 18.70
C PRO A 131 13.67 -10.52 17.26
N TYR A 132 12.97 -9.41 17.03
CA TYR A 132 12.47 -9.00 15.70
C TYR A 132 13.45 -8.09 14.94
N THR A 133 14.61 -7.79 15.54
CA THR A 133 15.61 -6.89 14.95
C THR A 133 16.63 -7.72 14.18
N TYR A 134 16.81 -7.42 12.89
CA TYR A 134 17.84 -8.04 12.06
C TYR A 134 19.24 -7.49 12.37
N GLY A 135 19.32 -6.18 12.61
CA GLY A 135 20.57 -5.49 12.92
C GLY A 135 20.40 -3.98 12.88
N THR A 136 21.50 -3.24 12.91
CA THR A 136 21.50 -1.78 12.82
C THR A 136 22.27 -1.32 11.59
N ARG A 137 21.77 -0.29 10.90
CA ARG A 137 22.43 0.32 9.74
C ARG A 137 22.12 1.80 9.69
N SER A 138 23.15 2.63 9.49
CA SER A 138 23.01 4.09 9.40
C SER A 138 22.31 4.70 10.63
N GLY A 139 22.50 4.12 11.82
CA GLY A 139 21.86 4.56 13.05
C GLY A 139 20.37 4.19 13.20
N LEU A 140 19.80 3.44 12.25
CA LEU A 140 18.44 2.91 12.30
C LEU A 140 18.46 1.41 12.61
N SER A 141 17.44 0.96 13.33
CA SER A 141 17.16 -0.45 13.54
C SER A 141 16.50 -1.04 12.29
N ILE A 142 17.03 -2.16 11.79
CA ILE A 142 16.43 -2.91 10.68
C ILE A 142 15.58 -4.02 11.28
N ILE A 143 14.31 -4.05 10.89
CA ILE A 143 13.35 -5.09 11.27
C ILE A 143 13.57 -6.34 10.40
N ASP A 144 13.56 -7.51 11.02
CA ASP A 144 13.72 -8.80 10.36
C ASP A 144 12.46 -9.21 9.59
N LEU A 145 12.48 -8.97 8.27
CA LEU A 145 11.38 -9.31 7.38
C LEU A 145 11.17 -10.82 7.20
N ASP A 146 12.20 -11.64 7.46
CA ASP A 146 12.08 -13.10 7.40
C ASP A 146 11.18 -13.62 8.51
N GLN A 147 11.06 -12.89 9.62
CA GLN A 147 10.08 -13.14 10.67
C GLN A 147 8.73 -12.49 10.37
N THR A 148 8.73 -11.25 9.86
CA THR A 148 7.49 -10.52 9.51
C THR A 148 6.63 -11.31 8.52
N LEU A 149 7.23 -11.88 7.48
CA LEU A 149 6.48 -12.52 6.40
C LEU A 149 5.68 -13.76 6.88
N PRO A 150 6.27 -14.74 7.58
CA PRO A 150 5.53 -15.85 8.18
C PRO A 150 4.46 -15.41 9.18
N ILE A 151 4.77 -14.42 10.03
CA ILE A 151 3.80 -13.89 11.01
C ILE A 151 2.59 -13.32 10.27
N LEU A 152 2.81 -12.45 9.30
CA LEU A 152 1.74 -11.82 8.52
C LEU A 152 0.90 -12.85 7.76
N ARG A 153 1.51 -13.90 7.21
CA ARG A 153 0.79 -15.01 6.56
C ARG A 153 -0.08 -15.80 7.55
N ARG A 154 0.43 -16.09 8.75
CA ARG A 154 -0.35 -16.74 9.81
C ARG A 154 -1.53 -15.87 10.24
N THR A 155 -1.30 -14.58 10.43
CA THR A 155 -2.35 -13.63 10.79
C THR A 155 -3.41 -13.50 9.69
N ALA A 156 -3.02 -13.50 8.42
CA ALA A 156 -3.95 -13.50 7.31
C ALA A 156 -4.82 -14.78 7.29
N ALA A 157 -4.23 -15.95 7.57
CA ALA A 157 -4.98 -17.20 7.69
C ALA A 157 -5.98 -17.14 8.86
N LEU A 158 -5.56 -16.62 10.01
CA LEU A 158 -6.43 -16.40 11.17
C LEU A 158 -7.64 -15.51 10.82
N VAL A 159 -7.40 -14.37 10.17
CA VAL A 159 -8.47 -13.43 9.76
C VAL A 159 -9.43 -14.10 8.77
N ARG A 160 -8.91 -14.85 7.79
CA ARG A 160 -9.73 -15.58 6.82
C ARG A 160 -10.64 -16.59 7.52
N ASP A 161 -10.08 -17.37 8.44
CA ASP A 161 -10.80 -18.45 9.12
C ASP A 161 -11.83 -17.89 10.11
N LEU A 162 -11.51 -16.81 10.80
CA LEU A 162 -12.46 -16.09 11.66
C LEU A 162 -13.66 -15.56 10.88
N VAL A 163 -13.41 -14.86 9.76
CA VAL A 163 -14.49 -14.29 8.93
C VAL A 163 -15.31 -15.39 8.25
N LYS A 164 -14.72 -16.55 7.97
CA LYS A 164 -15.45 -17.72 7.46
C LYS A 164 -16.49 -18.22 8.46
N GLU A 165 -16.18 -18.21 9.75
CA GLU A 165 -17.08 -18.61 10.85
C GLU A 165 -18.01 -17.47 11.33
N ASP A 166 -18.16 -16.41 10.54
CA ASP A 166 -18.99 -15.24 10.84
C ASP A 166 -18.50 -14.34 11.97
N GLY A 167 -17.21 -14.44 12.30
CA GLY A 167 -16.59 -13.58 13.30
C GLY A 167 -16.47 -12.12 12.86
N VAL A 168 -16.48 -11.24 13.85
CA VAL A 168 -16.41 -9.79 13.71
C VAL A 168 -15.00 -9.29 13.95
N VAL A 169 -14.47 -8.51 13.00
CA VAL A 169 -13.13 -7.91 13.07
C VAL A 169 -13.24 -6.39 13.26
N MET A 170 -12.66 -5.87 14.33
CA MET A 170 -12.51 -4.42 14.52
C MET A 170 -11.15 -3.96 14.03
N ILE A 171 -11.09 -2.93 13.19
CA ILE A 171 -9.84 -2.31 12.74
C ILE A 171 -9.76 -0.89 13.31
N VAL A 172 -8.67 -0.61 14.01
CA VAL A 172 -8.40 0.68 14.65
C VAL A 172 -7.18 1.33 14.00
N GLY A 173 -7.33 2.59 13.59
CA GLY A 173 -6.23 3.37 13.03
C GLY A 173 -6.44 4.88 13.20
N SER A 174 -5.67 5.50 14.10
CA SER A 174 -5.88 6.91 14.50
C SER A 174 -4.99 7.95 13.85
N ARG A 175 -4.02 7.55 13.02
CA ARG A 175 -3.16 8.50 12.31
C ARG A 175 -3.84 9.11 11.08
N ALA A 176 -3.45 10.35 10.80
CA ALA A 176 -3.82 11.03 9.56
C ALA A 176 -3.36 10.20 8.34
N GLY A 177 -4.28 9.93 7.41
CA GLY A 177 -4.04 9.07 6.24
C GLY A 177 -4.61 7.65 6.36
N HIS A 178 -4.86 7.14 7.57
CA HIS A 178 -5.48 5.83 7.76
C HIS A 178 -6.95 5.77 7.29
N GLY A 179 -7.69 6.88 7.33
CA GLY A 179 -9.12 6.88 6.97
C GLY A 179 -9.44 6.29 5.58
N LYS A 180 -8.62 6.59 4.56
CA LYS A 180 -8.81 6.01 3.21
C LYS A 180 -8.54 4.51 3.19
N LEU A 181 -7.52 4.08 3.92
CA LEU A 181 -7.10 2.69 4.02
C LEU A 181 -8.15 1.85 4.75
N LEU A 182 -8.65 2.35 5.88
CA LEU A 182 -9.68 1.70 6.67
C LEU A 182 -10.99 1.53 5.89
N LYS A 183 -11.42 2.57 5.15
CA LYS A 183 -12.62 2.50 4.29
C LYS A 183 -12.49 1.40 3.23
N ARG A 184 -11.34 1.32 2.54
CA ARG A 184 -11.07 0.24 1.56
C ARG A 184 -11.10 -1.15 2.20
N ALA A 185 -10.53 -1.30 3.39
CA ALA A 185 -10.55 -2.58 4.10
C ALA A 185 -11.97 -2.99 4.49
N ARG A 186 -12.79 -2.04 4.93
CA ARG A 186 -14.22 -2.25 5.25
C ARG A 186 -15.04 -2.60 4.03
N GLU A 187 -14.77 -1.99 2.87
CA GLU A 187 -15.48 -2.31 1.63
C GLU A 187 -15.25 -3.79 1.23
N ARG A 188 -14.02 -4.29 1.34
CA ARG A 188 -13.68 -5.69 1.03
C ARG A 188 -14.28 -6.69 2.03
N MET A 189 -14.09 -6.42 3.32
CA MET A 189 -14.60 -7.31 4.38
C MET A 189 -16.09 -7.13 4.67
N GLY A 190 -16.74 -6.11 4.12
CA GLY A 190 -18.15 -5.79 4.36
C GLY A 190 -18.56 -5.97 5.81
N ASP A 191 -19.69 -6.65 6.04
CA ASP A 191 -20.40 -6.68 7.32
C ASP A 191 -19.62 -7.31 8.48
N SER A 192 -18.57 -8.06 8.18
CA SER A 192 -17.72 -8.70 9.19
C SER A 192 -16.65 -7.77 9.75
N ALA A 193 -16.60 -6.50 9.32
CA ALA A 193 -15.61 -5.55 9.81
C ALA A 193 -16.24 -4.28 10.40
N TYR A 194 -15.61 -3.76 11.45
CA TYR A 194 -15.86 -2.41 11.97
C TYR A 194 -14.58 -1.58 11.87
N VAL A 195 -14.73 -0.30 11.55
CA VAL A 195 -13.62 0.63 11.42
C VAL A 195 -13.76 1.68 12.49
N VAL A 196 -12.65 1.94 13.20
CA VAL A 196 -12.55 2.99 14.20
C VAL A 196 -11.37 3.88 13.83
N GLU A 197 -11.68 5.13 13.47
CA GLU A 197 -10.66 6.15 13.21
C GLU A 197 -10.15 6.74 14.53
N GLU A 198 -11.03 7.01 15.50
CA GLU A 198 -10.64 7.54 16.80
C GLU A 198 -11.23 6.69 17.92
N TRP A 199 -10.38 6.27 18.87
CA TRP A 199 -10.82 5.44 19.99
C TRP A 199 -11.40 6.29 21.11
N MET A 200 -12.67 6.05 21.44
CA MET A 200 -13.27 6.59 22.66
C MET A 200 -13.01 5.62 23.83
N PRO A 201 -12.32 6.04 24.90
CA PRO A 201 -12.13 5.21 26.08
C PRO A 201 -13.47 4.78 26.69
N GLY A 202 -13.58 3.51 27.07
CA GLY A 202 -14.80 2.94 27.65
C GLY A 202 -15.75 2.34 26.61
N THR A 203 -15.40 2.34 25.32
CA THR A 203 -16.26 1.75 24.27
C THR A 203 -16.56 0.28 24.53
N LEU A 204 -15.58 -0.51 24.99
CA LEU A 204 -15.79 -1.94 25.25
C LEU A 204 -16.12 -2.21 26.72
N THR A 205 -15.42 -1.54 27.65
CA THR A 205 -15.63 -1.78 29.09
C THR A 205 -16.93 -1.20 29.60
N ASN A 206 -17.31 -0.02 29.12
CA ASN A 206 -18.54 0.70 29.45
C ASN A 206 -19.55 0.69 28.29
N SER A 207 -19.69 -0.46 27.62
CA SER A 207 -20.56 -0.60 26.46
C SER A 207 -22.04 -0.32 26.77
N VAL A 208 -22.50 -0.56 28.01
CA VAL A 208 -23.87 -0.27 28.47
C VAL A 208 -24.21 1.22 28.33
N THR A 209 -23.34 2.11 28.82
CA THR A 209 -23.59 3.55 28.76
C THR A 209 -23.45 4.09 27.35
N PHE A 210 -22.51 3.53 26.56
CA PHE A 210 -22.23 4.04 25.23
C PHE A 210 -23.24 3.57 24.17
N PHE A 211 -23.65 2.31 24.21
CA PHE A 211 -24.54 1.70 23.20
C PHE A 211 -25.96 1.42 23.73
N GLY A 212 -26.21 1.61 25.02
CA GLY A 212 -27.48 1.27 25.68
C GLY A 212 -27.64 -0.22 25.97
N VAL A 213 -28.82 -0.61 26.45
CA VAL A 213 -29.11 -1.99 26.90
C VAL A 213 -29.47 -2.93 25.75
N ALA A 214 -30.03 -2.41 24.65
CA ALA A 214 -30.52 -3.20 23.52
C ALA A 214 -29.43 -4.05 22.81
N PRO A 215 -28.22 -3.54 22.50
CA PRO A 215 -27.18 -4.34 21.85
C PRO A 215 -26.45 -5.33 22.78
N MET A 216 -26.75 -5.33 24.08
CA MET A 216 -26.17 -6.28 25.03
C MET A 216 -26.85 -7.66 25.02
N GLN A 217 -28.16 -7.70 24.78
CA GLN A 217 -28.92 -8.96 24.79
C GLN A 217 -28.43 -9.93 23.70
N ASN A 218 -27.87 -9.41 22.60
CA ASN A 218 -27.41 -10.21 21.47
C ASN A 218 -25.88 -10.37 21.40
N GLN A 219 -25.10 -9.87 22.37
CA GLN A 219 -23.63 -9.81 22.32
C GLN A 219 -23.03 -9.18 21.03
N ALA A 220 -23.86 -8.55 20.21
CA ALA A 220 -23.53 -8.11 18.85
C ALA A 220 -22.56 -6.91 18.78
N HIS A 221 -22.04 -6.44 19.92
CA HIS A 221 -21.19 -5.26 20.01
C HIS A 221 -19.71 -5.59 20.24
N LEU A 222 -19.37 -6.83 20.62
CA LEU A 222 -17.97 -7.20 20.88
C LEU A 222 -17.35 -7.78 19.61
N PRO A 223 -16.17 -7.27 19.19
CA PRO A 223 -15.42 -7.90 18.12
C PRO A 223 -14.73 -9.17 18.64
N ASP A 224 -14.64 -10.19 17.78
CA ASP A 224 -13.89 -11.42 18.07
C ASP A 224 -12.39 -11.24 17.87
N LEU A 225 -11.98 -10.20 17.13
CA LEU A 225 -10.59 -9.88 16.84
C LEU A 225 -10.44 -8.38 16.61
N ALA A 226 -9.43 -7.77 17.23
CA ALA A 226 -9.08 -6.37 17.00
C ALA A 226 -7.73 -6.24 16.28
N ILE A 227 -7.68 -5.43 15.23
CA ILE A 227 -6.48 -5.13 14.44
C ILE A 227 -6.12 -3.67 14.67
N PHE A 228 -4.92 -3.41 15.20
CA PHE A 228 -4.37 -2.08 15.45
C PHE A 228 -3.29 -1.76 14.43
N LEU A 229 -3.48 -0.67 13.67
CA LEU A 229 -2.44 -0.15 12.79
C LEU A 229 -1.33 0.58 13.55
N ASN A 230 -1.70 1.20 14.67
CA ASN A 230 -0.81 1.97 15.53
C ASN A 230 -1.09 1.65 17.02
N PRO A 231 -0.53 0.56 17.56
CA PRO A 231 -0.83 0.11 18.92
C PRO A 231 -0.27 1.02 20.02
N SER A 232 0.89 1.66 19.80
CA SER A 232 1.51 2.57 20.77
C SER A 232 0.65 3.79 21.10
N GLU A 233 -0.12 4.29 20.12
CA GLU A 233 -1.04 5.43 20.28
C GLU A 233 -2.41 5.00 20.84
N ASN A 234 -2.76 3.71 20.79
CA ASN A 234 -4.09 3.20 21.14
C ASN A 234 -4.06 2.22 22.32
N LEU A 235 -3.22 2.48 23.32
CA LEU A 235 -3.08 1.62 24.51
C LEU A 235 -4.38 1.47 25.30
N GLY A 236 -5.23 2.51 25.33
CA GLY A 236 -6.55 2.44 25.98
C GLY A 236 -7.42 1.33 25.38
N ALA A 237 -7.52 1.30 24.05
CA ALA A 237 -8.27 0.28 23.32
C ALA A 237 -7.73 -1.13 23.56
N ILE A 238 -6.41 -1.29 23.54
CA ILE A 238 -5.74 -2.58 23.76
C ILE A 238 -6.01 -3.10 25.18
N ARG A 239 -5.94 -2.22 26.19
CA ARG A 239 -6.25 -2.58 27.59
C ARG A 239 -7.70 -3.02 27.74
N GLU A 240 -8.63 -2.33 27.08
CA GLU A 240 -10.04 -2.71 27.09
C GLU A 240 -10.28 -4.05 26.39
N CYS A 241 -9.64 -4.29 25.23
CA CYS A 241 -9.69 -5.58 24.54
C CYS A 241 -9.16 -6.71 25.45
N THR A 242 -8.04 -6.47 26.13
CA THR A 242 -7.45 -7.42 27.09
C THR A 242 -8.41 -7.70 28.25
N ALA A 243 -9.05 -6.67 28.81
CA ALA A 243 -10.03 -6.82 29.89
C ALA A 243 -11.28 -7.63 29.45
N LYS A 244 -11.62 -7.60 28.16
CA LYS A 244 -12.74 -8.35 27.57
C LYS A 244 -12.33 -9.66 26.91
N ASN A 245 -11.07 -10.09 27.05
CA ASN A 245 -10.51 -11.30 26.44
C ASN A 245 -10.60 -11.34 24.91
N ILE A 246 -10.53 -10.18 24.26
CA ILE A 246 -10.53 -10.07 22.80
C ILE A 246 -9.07 -10.16 22.30
N PRO A 247 -8.73 -11.12 21.42
CA PRO A 247 -7.39 -11.20 20.86
C PRO A 247 -7.07 -9.98 19.98
N THR A 248 -5.83 -9.50 20.08
CA THR A 248 -5.39 -8.30 19.37
C THR A 248 -4.22 -8.60 18.42
N ILE A 249 -4.30 -8.05 17.22
CA ILE A 249 -3.21 -8.02 16.23
C ILE A 249 -2.72 -6.57 16.17
N GLY A 250 -1.41 -6.35 16.13
CA GLY A 250 -0.86 -5.01 16.00
C GLY A 250 0.35 -4.95 15.08
N ILE A 251 0.49 -3.87 14.31
CA ILE A 251 1.76 -3.54 13.64
C ILE A 251 2.69 -2.95 14.70
N VAL A 252 3.78 -3.65 15.01
CA VAL A 252 4.71 -3.26 16.09
C VAL A 252 6.03 -2.82 15.48
N ASP A 253 6.43 -1.60 15.83
CA ASP A 253 7.72 -1.03 15.47
C ASP A 253 8.77 -1.29 16.56
N SER A 254 10.03 -1.04 16.22
CA SER A 254 11.22 -1.21 17.04
C SER A 254 11.23 -0.47 18.39
N ASP A 255 10.48 0.61 18.54
CA ASP A 255 10.37 1.37 19.80
C ASP A 255 9.25 0.86 20.72
N THR A 256 8.42 -0.05 20.22
CA THR A 256 7.19 -0.49 20.89
C THR A 256 7.38 -1.89 21.50
N ASP A 257 6.84 -2.12 22.70
CA ASP A 257 6.85 -3.44 23.32
C ASP A 257 5.91 -4.40 22.55
N PRO A 258 6.41 -5.49 21.94
CA PRO A 258 5.57 -6.42 21.19
C PRO A 258 4.58 -7.20 22.06
N ARG A 259 4.78 -7.23 23.39
CA ARG A 259 3.92 -7.96 24.33
C ARG A 259 2.58 -7.26 24.61
N ILE A 260 2.39 -6.03 24.13
CA ILE A 260 1.12 -5.31 24.31
C ILE A 260 -0.02 -5.91 23.48
N VAL A 261 0.29 -6.64 22.41
CA VAL A 261 -0.69 -7.30 21.53
C VAL A 261 -0.52 -8.82 21.55
N THR A 262 -1.60 -9.56 21.28
CA THR A 262 -1.57 -11.03 21.21
C THR A 262 -0.73 -11.53 20.02
N TYR A 263 -0.91 -10.91 18.86
CA TYR A 263 -0.23 -11.27 17.62
C TYR A 263 0.50 -10.05 17.04
N PRO A 264 1.77 -9.82 17.44
CA PRO A 264 2.57 -8.70 16.94
C PRO A 264 3.05 -8.99 15.51
N ILE A 265 2.84 -8.04 14.60
CA ILE A 265 3.41 -8.03 13.25
C ILE A 265 4.58 -7.04 13.24
N PRO A 266 5.83 -7.51 13.29
CA PRO A 266 6.98 -6.62 13.32
C PRO A 266 7.13 -5.92 11.96
N ALA A 267 6.88 -4.62 11.90
CA ALA A 267 7.02 -3.81 10.69
C ALA A 267 6.99 -2.32 11.02
N ASN A 268 7.52 -1.51 10.11
CA ASN A 268 7.47 -0.04 10.18
C ASN A 268 6.02 0.47 10.28
N MET A 269 5.72 1.18 11.36
CA MET A 269 4.40 1.77 11.62
C MET A 269 4.26 3.20 11.07
N GLU A 270 5.36 3.89 10.81
CA GLU A 270 5.39 5.27 10.26
C GLU A 270 5.05 5.32 8.76
N SER A 271 5.34 4.24 8.02
CA SER A 271 5.06 4.20 6.57
C SER A 271 3.60 3.86 6.28
N ILE A 272 2.87 4.82 5.73
CA ILE A 272 1.50 4.62 5.21
C ILE A 272 1.46 3.47 4.18
N ARG A 273 2.51 3.30 3.37
CA ARG A 273 2.58 2.21 2.38
C ARG A 273 2.69 0.84 3.04
N THR A 274 3.41 0.75 4.15
CA THR A 274 3.53 -0.48 4.93
C THR A 274 2.20 -0.82 5.59
N ALA A 275 1.55 0.15 6.23
CA ALA A 275 0.22 -0.02 6.78
C ALA A 275 -0.81 -0.42 5.70
N GLU A 276 -0.75 0.21 4.53
CA GLU A 276 -1.60 -0.11 3.38
C GLU A 276 -1.37 -1.54 2.91
N LEU A 277 -0.12 -1.96 2.73
CA LEU A 277 0.22 -3.33 2.31
C LEU A 277 -0.31 -4.36 3.31
N ILE A 278 -0.01 -4.20 4.60
CA ILE A 278 -0.40 -5.13 5.66
C ILE A 278 -1.92 -5.23 5.75
N LEU A 279 -2.61 -4.09 5.92
CA LEU A 279 -4.07 -4.10 6.05
C LEU A 279 -4.74 -4.58 4.77
N SER A 280 -4.21 -4.22 3.60
CA SER A 280 -4.76 -4.69 2.35
C SER A 280 -4.64 -6.21 2.21
N THR A 281 -3.50 -6.81 2.59
CA THR A 281 -3.33 -8.27 2.64
C THR A 281 -4.32 -8.94 3.61
N LEU A 282 -4.52 -8.37 4.81
CA LEU A 282 -5.49 -8.90 5.78
C LEU A 282 -6.93 -8.76 5.28
N SER A 283 -7.30 -7.64 4.68
CA SER A 283 -8.64 -7.40 4.13
C SER A 283 -8.99 -8.34 2.98
N ILE A 284 -8.01 -8.68 2.12
CA ILE A 284 -8.18 -9.67 1.05
C ILE A 284 -8.39 -11.07 1.64
N ALA A 285 -7.67 -11.41 2.71
CA ALA A 285 -7.88 -12.67 3.41
C ALA A 285 -9.29 -12.74 4.03
N GLY A 286 -9.77 -11.64 4.62
CA GLY A 286 -11.15 -11.53 5.12
C GLY A 286 -12.19 -11.64 4.01
N GLU A 287 -11.98 -10.99 2.87
CA GLU A 287 -12.84 -11.11 1.67
C GLU A 287 -12.92 -12.57 1.19
N GLU A 288 -11.79 -13.27 1.14
CA GLU A 288 -11.75 -14.69 0.84
C GLU A 288 -12.56 -15.51 1.86
N GLY A 289 -12.43 -15.22 3.15
CA GLY A 289 -13.21 -15.83 4.22
C GLY A 289 -14.72 -15.69 4.01
N ARG A 290 -15.20 -14.48 3.64
CA ARG A 290 -16.63 -14.25 3.34
C ARG A 290 -17.10 -15.02 2.12
N ARG A 291 -16.27 -15.10 1.08
CA ARG A 291 -16.58 -15.85 -0.13
C ARG A 291 -16.77 -17.33 0.21
N LEU A 292 -15.88 -17.89 1.03
CA LEU A 292 -16.00 -19.27 1.52
C LEU A 292 -17.26 -19.47 2.39
N ARG A 293 -17.57 -18.53 3.29
CA ARG A 293 -18.80 -18.54 4.09
C ARG A 293 -20.05 -18.57 3.22
N ARG A 294 -20.11 -17.70 2.20
CA ARG A 294 -21.24 -17.64 1.26
C ARG A 294 -21.39 -18.96 0.50
N GLN A 295 -20.29 -19.53 -0.01
CA GLN A 295 -20.30 -20.81 -0.70
C GLN A 295 -20.79 -21.94 0.22
N ALA A 296 -20.29 -22.01 1.46
CA ALA A 296 -20.72 -23.00 2.45
C ALA A 296 -22.22 -22.88 2.77
N ARG A 297 -22.75 -21.64 2.88
CA ARG A 297 -24.18 -21.39 3.09
C ARG A 297 -25.03 -21.87 1.90
N ILE A 298 -24.62 -21.55 0.67
CA ILE A 298 -25.31 -22.00 -0.55
C ILE A 298 -25.31 -23.53 -0.64
N ALA A 299 -24.18 -24.18 -0.34
CA ALA A 299 -24.08 -25.64 -0.35
C ALA A 299 -25.02 -26.31 0.68
N ARG A 300 -25.15 -25.75 1.88
CA ARG A 300 -26.10 -26.24 2.91
C ARG A 300 -27.55 -26.10 2.46
N THR A 301 -27.93 -24.94 1.90
CA THR A 301 -29.30 -24.70 1.43
C THR A 301 -29.66 -25.55 0.21
N GLY A 302 -28.73 -25.72 -0.74
CA GLY A 302 -28.94 -26.57 -1.93
C GLY A 302 -29.06 -28.07 -1.63
N GLY A 303 -28.45 -28.54 -0.53
CA GLY A 303 -28.58 -29.93 -0.07
C GLY A 303 -29.92 -30.24 0.60
N GLN A 304 -30.55 -29.26 1.25
CA GLN A 304 -31.87 -29.42 1.88
C GLN A 304 -33.03 -29.46 0.88
N SER A 305 -32.88 -28.84 -0.30
CA SER A 305 -33.92 -28.87 -1.35
C SER A 305 -33.92 -30.16 -2.19
N ARG A 306 -32.92 -31.05 -2.01
CA ARG A 306 -32.76 -32.31 -2.76
C ARG A 306 -33.16 -33.56 -1.97
N ARG A 307 -33.65 -33.40 -0.74
CA ARG A 307 -34.24 -34.46 0.10
C ARG A 307 -35.72 -34.21 0.23
#